data_AF-A0A2S5SV33-F1
#
_entry.id   AF-A0A2S5SV33-F1
#
_cell.length_a   1.000
_cell.length_b   1.000
_cell.length_c   1.000
_cell.angle_alpha   90.00
_cell.angle_beta   90.00
_cell.angle_gamma   90.00
#
_symmetry.space_group_name_H-M   'P 1'
#
loop_
_entity.id
_entity.type
_entity.pdbx_description
1 polymer ?
#
loop_
_entity_poly.entity_id
_entity_poly.type
_entity_poly.pdbx_seq_one_letter_code
_entity_poly.pdbx_strand_id
1 'polypeptide(L)'
;MAITSVGELVRAARNGRSQKEFAAFLGVKQSSVSRYESGKASPPIRVIEQCMQLVHAAKAEDAPTADQLAERIRAALADPDLRQARLALSRLVDAFVSEHTQTRVTRAAPQ
;
A
#
# COMPACT_ATOMS: atom_id res chain seq x y z
N MET A 1 3.57 13.70 -3.12
CA MET A 1 2.86 14.71 -2.31
C MET A 1 2.29 14.05 -1.06
N ALA A 2 2.44 14.67 0.11
CA ALA A 2 1.74 14.23 1.32
C ALA A 2 0.29 14.72 1.27
N ILE A 3 -0.66 13.83 1.56
CA ILE A 3 -2.08 14.19 1.66
C ILE A 3 -2.31 14.70 3.08
N THR A 4 -2.68 15.97 3.20
CA THR A 4 -2.82 16.67 4.49
C THR A 4 -4.27 16.96 4.87
N SER A 5 -5.21 16.77 3.93
CA SER A 5 -6.64 16.95 4.18
C SER A 5 -7.52 15.92 3.48
N VAL A 6 -8.77 15.82 3.92
CA VAL A 6 -9.78 14.96 3.29
C VAL A 6 -10.11 15.42 1.86
N GLY A 7 -10.12 16.74 1.60
CA GLY A 7 -10.33 17.26 0.24
C GLY A 7 -9.20 16.86 -0.72
N GLU A 8 -7.96 16.91 -0.25
CA GLU A 8 -6.80 16.42 -1.01
C GLU A 8 -6.86 14.91 -1.24
N LEU A 9 -7.30 14.12 -0.24
CA LEU A 9 -7.50 12.68 -0.39
C LEU A 9 -8.48 12.37 -1.53
N VAL A 10 -9.64 13.04 -1.54
CA VAL A 10 -10.67 12.86 -2.59
C VAL A 10 -10.12 13.26 -3.96
N ARG A 11 -9.37 14.37 -4.03
CA ARG A 11 -8.76 14.82 -5.28
C ARG A 11 -7.67 13.88 -5.79
N ALA A 12 -6.85 13.33 -4.91
CA ALA A 12 -5.84 12.34 -5.24
C ALA A 12 -6.48 11.04 -5.76
N ALA A 13 -7.52 10.55 -5.07
CA ALA A 13 -8.26 9.34 -5.47
C ALA A 13 -8.93 9.46 -6.83
N ARG A 14 -9.35 10.67 -7.23
CA ARG A 14 -9.92 10.95 -8.55
C ARG A 14 -8.96 10.60 -9.69
N ASN A 15 -7.65 10.75 -9.48
CA ASN A 15 -6.57 10.30 -10.37
C ASN A 15 -6.82 10.63 -11.87
N GLY A 16 -7.03 11.90 -12.19
CA GLY A 16 -7.21 12.37 -13.57
C GLY A 16 -8.63 12.26 -14.15
N ARG A 17 -9.54 11.47 -13.54
CA ARG A 17 -10.95 11.40 -13.96
C ARG A 17 -11.66 12.74 -13.78
N SER A 18 -12.73 13.02 -14.51
CA SER A 18 -13.58 14.18 -14.21
C SER A 18 -14.33 13.99 -12.88
N GLN A 19 -14.77 15.08 -12.24
CA GLN A 19 -15.58 14.99 -11.01
C GLN A 19 -16.90 14.24 -11.26
N LYS A 20 -17.44 14.30 -12.48
CA LYS A 20 -18.67 13.59 -12.86
C LYS A 20 -18.45 12.08 -12.91
N GLU A 21 -17.41 11.63 -13.59
CA GLU A 21 -17.05 10.21 -13.69
C GLU A 21 -16.70 9.64 -12.32
N PHE A 22 -15.93 10.39 -11.52
CA PHE A 22 -15.56 9.94 -10.19
C PHE A 22 -16.76 9.89 -9.24
N ALA A 23 -17.69 10.83 -9.34
CA ALA A 23 -18.93 10.78 -8.58
C ALA A 23 -19.79 9.57 -8.94
N ALA A 24 -19.90 9.25 -10.24
CA ALA A 24 -20.59 8.04 -10.70
C ALA A 24 -19.95 6.77 -10.13
N PHE A 25 -18.61 6.69 -10.13
CA PHE A 25 -17.86 5.59 -9.51
C PHE A 25 -18.14 5.44 -8.01
N LEU A 26 -18.18 6.56 -7.27
CA LEU A 26 -18.45 6.56 -5.82
C LEU A 26 -19.93 6.34 -5.49
N GLY A 27 -20.84 6.48 -6.46
CA GLY A 27 -22.29 6.45 -6.24
C GLY A 27 -22.84 7.72 -5.59
N VAL A 28 -22.22 8.87 -5.84
CA VAL A 28 -22.63 10.17 -5.29
C VAL A 28 -22.90 11.19 -6.41
N LYS A 29 -23.48 12.36 -6.05
CA LYS A 29 -23.66 13.46 -7.00
C LYS A 29 -22.32 14.16 -7.28
N GLN A 30 -22.11 14.64 -8.51
CA GLN A 30 -20.90 15.42 -8.85
C GLN A 30 -20.71 16.65 -7.95
N SER A 31 -21.80 17.33 -7.59
CA SER A 31 -21.74 18.46 -6.66
C SER A 31 -21.28 18.07 -5.25
N SER A 32 -21.48 16.82 -4.83
CA SER A 32 -20.89 16.30 -3.58
C SER A 32 -19.38 16.21 -3.70
N VAL A 33 -18.85 15.64 -4.78
CA VAL A 33 -17.39 15.57 -5.01
C VAL A 33 -16.77 16.97 -5.03
N SER A 34 -17.40 17.93 -5.71
CA SER A 34 -16.92 19.33 -5.72
C SER A 34 -16.86 19.94 -4.31
N ARG A 35 -17.89 19.72 -3.47
CA ARG A 35 -17.90 20.19 -2.07
C ARG A 35 -16.87 19.48 -1.20
N TYR A 36 -16.62 18.19 -1.43
CA TYR A 36 -15.60 17.42 -0.73
C TYR A 36 -14.19 17.92 -1.06
N GLU A 37 -13.86 18.07 -2.35
CA GLU A 37 -12.55 18.53 -2.79
C GLU A 37 -12.24 19.96 -2.31
N SER A 38 -13.26 20.82 -2.21
CA SER A 38 -13.10 22.20 -1.71
C SER A 38 -13.17 22.32 -0.18
N GLY A 39 -13.34 21.21 0.55
CA GLY A 39 -13.46 21.21 2.01
C GLY A 39 -14.76 21.80 2.55
N LYS A 40 -15.71 22.18 1.68
CA LYS A 40 -17.01 22.76 2.06
C LYS A 40 -17.96 21.75 2.70
N ALA A 41 -17.71 20.46 2.51
CA ALA A 41 -18.44 19.39 3.18
C ALA A 41 -17.50 18.21 3.46
N SER A 42 -17.71 17.53 4.59
CA SER A 42 -17.02 16.27 4.86
C SER A 42 -17.70 15.11 4.10
N PRO A 43 -16.96 14.21 3.43
CA PRO A 43 -17.53 13.01 2.84
C PRO A 43 -18.00 12.00 3.91
N PRO A 44 -18.99 11.16 3.61
CA PRO A 44 -19.31 9.99 4.43
C PRO A 44 -18.11 9.05 4.57
N ILE A 45 -18.03 8.30 5.68
CA ILE A 45 -16.94 7.36 5.97
C ILE A 45 -16.66 6.41 4.79
N ARG A 46 -17.71 5.82 4.21
CA ARG A 46 -17.58 4.93 3.03
C ARG A 46 -16.79 5.57 1.87
N VAL A 47 -17.01 6.86 1.62
CA VAL A 47 -16.31 7.59 0.55
C VAL A 47 -14.85 7.81 0.92
N ILE A 48 -14.56 8.11 2.19
CA ILE A 48 -13.19 8.26 2.70
C ILE A 48 -12.42 6.95 2.53
N GLU A 49 -13.00 5.84 2.97
CA GLU A 49 -12.40 4.49 2.86
C GLU A 49 -12.10 4.13 1.40
N GLN A 50 -13.07 4.32 0.49
CA GLN A 50 -12.86 4.08 -0.93
C GLN A 50 -11.75 4.96 -1.52
N CYS A 51 -11.71 6.25 -1.15
CA CYS A 51 -10.64 7.15 -1.60
C CYS A 51 -9.27 6.70 -1.07
N MET A 52 -9.18 6.26 0.19
CA MET A 52 -7.94 5.73 0.77
C MET A 52 -7.47 4.51 0.01
N GLN A 53 -8.35 3.55 -0.27
CA GLN A 53 -8.01 2.34 -1.02
C GLN A 53 -7.46 2.68 -2.42
N LEU A 54 -8.12 3.59 -3.14
CA LEU A 54 -7.68 4.01 -4.47
C LEU A 54 -6.30 4.67 -4.46
N VAL A 55 -6.04 5.55 -3.49
CA VAL A 55 -4.73 6.20 -3.36
C VAL A 55 -3.64 5.20 -3.00
N HIS A 56 -3.92 4.22 -2.14
CA HIS A 56 -2.94 3.19 -1.79
C HIS A 56 -2.71 2.20 -2.93
N ALA A 57 -3.75 1.83 -3.68
CA ALA A 57 -3.61 0.98 -4.87
C ALA A 57 -2.78 1.68 -5.96
N ALA A 58 -3.01 2.97 -6.20
CA ALA A 58 -2.18 3.75 -7.13
C ALA A 58 -0.72 3.86 -6.66
N LYS A 59 -0.48 3.88 -5.34
CA LYS A 59 0.87 3.81 -4.75
C LYS A 59 1.45 2.40 -4.69
N ALA A 60 0.65 1.35 -4.87
CA ALA A 60 1.15 -0.02 -4.89
C ALA A 60 1.96 -0.31 -6.16
N GLU A 61 1.79 0.49 -7.22
CA GLU A 61 2.73 0.51 -8.35
C GLU A 61 4.12 1.07 -7.97
N ASP A 62 4.21 1.80 -6.84
CA ASP A 62 5.46 2.21 -6.17
C ASP A 62 5.84 1.28 -4.99
N ALA A 63 5.26 0.07 -4.91
CA ALA A 63 5.71 -0.89 -3.90
C ALA A 63 7.21 -1.17 -4.11
N PRO A 64 8.04 -1.07 -3.05
CA PRO A 64 9.47 -1.23 -3.21
C PRO A 64 9.75 -2.61 -3.76
N THR A 65 10.63 -2.69 -4.76
CA THR A 65 11.11 -3.98 -5.24
C THR A 65 11.77 -4.74 -4.09
N ALA A 66 11.87 -6.06 -4.21
CA ALA A 66 12.57 -6.88 -3.21
C ALA A 66 13.99 -6.33 -2.92
N ASP A 67 14.69 -5.83 -3.94
CA ASP A 67 16.01 -5.23 -3.80
C ASP A 67 15.99 -3.90 -3.03
N GLN A 68 15.03 -3.02 -3.33
CA GLN A 68 14.86 -1.75 -2.60
C GLN A 68 14.50 -1.99 -1.14
N LEU A 69 13.67 -2.98 -0.86
CA LEU A 69 13.33 -3.38 0.50
C LEU A 69 14.54 -3.98 1.22
N ALA A 70 15.29 -4.86 0.56
CA ALA A 70 16.50 -5.45 1.11
C ALA A 70 17.54 -4.37 1.47
N GLU A 71 17.72 -3.37 0.62
CA GLU A 71 18.66 -2.28 0.87
C GLU A 71 18.24 -1.41 2.06
N ARG A 72 16.95 -1.10 2.18
CA ARG A 72 16.41 -0.38 3.35
C ARG A 72 16.61 -1.17 4.65
N ILE A 73 16.38 -2.49 4.61
CA ILE A 73 16.61 -3.37 5.76
C ILE A 73 18.09 -3.38 6.13
N ARG A 74 19.00 -3.49 5.15
CA ARG A 74 20.46 -3.42 5.40
C ARG A 74 20.85 -2.11 6.05
N ALA A 75 20.37 -0.98 5.52
CA ALA A 75 20.67 0.35 6.05
C ALA A 75 20.14 0.52 7.48
N ALA A 76 18.90 0.11 7.76
CA ALA A 76 18.31 0.21 9.09
C ALA A 76 19.00 -0.70 10.12
N LEU A 77 19.55 -1.84 9.68
CA LEU A 77 20.24 -2.80 10.53
C LEU A 77 21.78 -2.64 10.53
N ALA A 78 22.30 -1.60 9.88
CA ALA A 78 23.74 -1.33 9.80
C ALA A 78 24.34 -0.93 11.15
N ASP A 79 23.52 -0.50 12.10
CA ASP A 79 23.92 -0.20 13.45
C ASP A 79 24.59 -1.43 14.12
N PRO A 80 25.83 -1.30 14.65
CA PRO A 80 26.51 -2.36 15.38
C PRO A 80 25.69 -2.96 16.53
N ASP A 81 24.86 -2.17 17.21
CA ASP A 81 24.05 -2.60 18.35
C ASP A 81 22.88 -3.50 17.94
N LEU A 82 22.50 -3.46 16.66
CA LEU A 82 21.41 -4.28 16.10
C LEU A 82 21.88 -5.65 15.59
N ARG A 83 23.05 -6.11 16.01
CA ARG A 83 23.62 -7.41 15.62
C ARG A 83 22.67 -8.59 15.90
N GLN A 84 22.02 -8.61 17.07
CA GLN A 84 21.11 -9.68 17.45
C GLN A 84 19.84 -9.69 16.56
N ALA A 85 19.32 -8.52 16.21
CA ALA A 85 18.18 -8.40 15.30
C ALA A 85 18.52 -8.94 13.90
N ARG A 86 19.72 -8.64 13.38
CA ARG A 86 20.21 -9.21 12.11
C ARG A 86 20.29 -10.73 12.14
N LEU A 87 20.83 -11.29 13.22
CA LEU A 87 20.96 -12.74 13.37
C LEU A 87 19.58 -13.43 13.43
N ALA A 88 18.64 -12.85 14.19
CA ALA A 88 17.28 -13.38 14.30
C ALA A 88 16.55 -13.36 12.95
N LEU A 89 16.66 -12.25 12.20
CA LEU A 89 16.07 -12.13 10.87
C LEU A 89 16.68 -13.12 9.88
N SER A 90 18.00 -13.30 9.87
CA SER A 90 18.67 -14.31 9.02
C SER A 90 18.11 -15.70 9.28
N ARG A 91 18.05 -16.11 10.55
CA ARG A 91 17.54 -17.44 10.92
C ARG A 91 16.07 -17.63 10.52
N LEU A 92 15.26 -16.59 10.65
CA LEU A 92 13.85 -16.63 10.25
C LEU A 92 13.71 -16.81 8.73
N VAL A 93 14.49 -16.06 7.95
CA VAL A 93 14.51 -16.19 6.48
C VAL A 93 14.98 -17.58 6.06
N ASP A 94 16.06 -18.09 6.66
CA ASP A 94 16.60 -19.42 6.37
C ASP A 94 15.57 -20.53 6.67
N ALA A 95 14.82 -20.39 7.76
CA ALA A 95 13.74 -21.32 8.12
C ALA A 95 12.61 -21.30 7.09
N PHE A 96 12.15 -20.12 6.67
CA PHE A 96 11.11 -20.00 5.64
C PHE A 96 11.56 -20.55 4.28
N VAL A 97 12.81 -20.29 3.87
CA VAL A 97 13.35 -20.84 2.62
C VAL A 97 13.39 -22.37 2.67
N SER A 98 13.81 -22.94 3.79
CA SER A 98 13.85 -24.39 4.02
C SER A 98 12.46 -25.01 3.97
N GLU A 99 11.47 -24.40 4.62
CA GLU A 99 10.07 -24.86 4.61
C GLU A 99 9.44 -24.79 3.20
N HIS A 100 9.68 -23.70 2.48
CA HIS A 100 9.20 -23.55 1.10
C HIS A 100 9.87 -24.51 0.11
N THR A 101 11.17 -24.80 0.26
CA THR A 101 11.86 -25.80 -0.57
C THR A 101 11.35 -27.20 -0.28
N GLN A 102 11.14 -27.56 0.98
CA GLN A 102 10.63 -28.86 1.39
C GLN A 102 9.19 -29.10 0.87
N THR A 103 8.33 -28.08 0.97
CA THR A 103 6.95 -28.11 0.44
C THR A 103 6.90 -28.28 -1.09
N ARG A 104 7.89 -27.75 -1.81
CA ARG A 104 7.97 -27.86 -3.28
C ARG A 104 8.48 -29.23 -3.73
N VAL A 105 9.40 -29.84 -2.99
CA VAL A 105 9.92 -31.20 -3.24
C VAL A 105 8.85 -32.26 -2.98
N THR A 106 8.06 -32.13 -1.91
CA THR A 106 6.94 -33.07 -1.63
C THR A 106 5.81 -33.00 -2.66
N ARG A 107 5.65 -31.87 -3.37
CA ARG A 107 4.66 -31.71 -4.45
C ARG A 107 5.15 -32.22 -5.82
N ALA A 108 6.44 -32.46 -6.00
CA ALA A 108 7.05 -32.85 -7.27
C ALA A 108 7.31 -34.37 -7.40
N ALA A 109 7.00 -35.17 -6.37
CA ALA A 109 7.04 -36.63 -6.47
C ALA A 109 5.79 -37.13 -7.25
N PRO A 110 5.95 -37.79 -8.41
CA PRO A 110 4.83 -38.44 -9.09
C PRO A 110 4.47 -39.73 -8.33
N GLN A 111 3.16 -40.02 -8.26
CA GLN A 111 2.66 -41.37 -7.93
C GLN A 111 2.83 -42.31 -9.13
#